data_AF-A0A7S3ACN7-F1
#
_entry.id   AF-A0A7S3ACN7-F1
#
_cell.length_a   1.000
_cell.length_b   1.000
_cell.length_c   1.000
_cell.angle_alpha   90.00
_cell.angle_beta   90.00
_cell.angle_gamma   90.00
#
_symmetry.space_group_name_H-M   'P 1'
#
loop_
_entity.id
_entity.type
_entity.pdbx_description
1 polymer ?
#
loop_
_entity_poly.entity_id
_entity_poly.type
_entity_poly.pdbx_seq_one_letter_code
_entity_poly.pdbx_strand_id
1 'polypeptide(L)'
;LVEDLFSDGHIQVLVSTATLAWGVNLPAHTVIIKGTQVYNPETGSWSELSMMDVMQMLGRAGRPQFMGRADDKGEGIIITTHSELQFYLSLLNQQLPIESQYIGKLGDNLNAEIVLGTVQNAHEAVNWL
;
A
#
# COMPACT_ATOMS: atom_id res chain seq x y z
N LEU A 1 -10.49 -13.51 17.55
CA LEU A 1 -11.63 -14.42 17.25
C LEU A 1 -11.77 -14.70 15.75
N VAL A 2 -12.14 -13.72 14.91
CA VAL A 2 -12.30 -13.98 13.45
C VAL A 2 -10.96 -14.36 12.81
N GLU A 3 -9.88 -13.70 13.19
CA GLU A 3 -8.52 -14.00 12.75
C GLU A 3 -8.08 -15.41 13.15
N ASP A 4 -8.33 -15.80 14.40
CA ASP A 4 -8.00 -17.14 14.92
C ASP A 4 -8.77 -18.22 14.14
N LEU A 5 -10.08 -18.04 13.95
CA LEU A 5 -10.91 -18.96 13.17
C LEU A 5 -10.48 -19.09 11.70
N PHE A 6 -9.93 -18.03 11.10
CA PHE A 6 -9.38 -18.08 9.75
C PHE A 6 -8.00 -18.75 9.71
N SER A 7 -7.16 -18.48 10.71
CA SER A 7 -5.84 -19.11 10.87
C SER A 7 -5.96 -20.62 11.07
N ASP A 8 -6.92 -21.05 11.89
CA ASP A 8 -7.23 -22.45 12.17
C ASP A 8 -7.97 -23.16 11.01
N GLY A 9 -8.32 -22.42 9.94
CA GLY A 9 -8.97 -22.96 8.75
C GLY A 9 -10.47 -23.22 8.88
N HIS A 10 -11.10 -22.83 10.00
CA HIS A 10 -12.56 -22.89 10.17
C HIS A 10 -13.30 -21.94 9.23
N ILE A 11 -12.68 -20.79 8.90
CA ILE A 11 -13.18 -19.84 7.93
C ILE A 11 -12.33 -19.94 6.66
N GLN A 12 -12.97 -20.25 5.54
CA GLN A 12 -12.30 -20.38 4.23
C GLN A 12 -12.20 -19.04 3.49
N VAL A 13 -13.14 -18.13 3.73
CA VAL A 13 -13.22 -16.83 3.05
C VAL A 13 -13.40 -15.73 4.08
N LEU A 14 -12.48 -14.78 4.12
CA LEU A 14 -12.51 -13.62 4.98
C LEU A 14 -12.56 -12.35 4.14
N VAL A 15 -13.60 -11.54 4.35
CA VAL A 15 -13.76 -10.24 3.69
C VAL A 15 -13.33 -9.16 4.69
N SER A 16 -12.43 -8.27 4.27
CA SER A 16 -11.90 -7.21 5.13
C SER A 16 -11.73 -5.89 4.39
N THR A 17 -11.59 -4.82 5.17
CA THR A 17 -11.20 -3.48 4.69
C THR A 17 -9.68 -3.36 4.59
N ALA A 18 -9.20 -2.34 3.86
CA ALA A 18 -7.78 -2.12 3.62
C ALA A 18 -6.90 -2.03 4.88
N THR A 19 -7.49 -1.62 6.01
CA THR A 19 -6.82 -1.54 7.30
C THR A 19 -6.25 -2.88 7.79
N LEU A 20 -6.83 -4.02 7.40
CA LEU A 20 -6.33 -5.33 7.82
C LEU A 20 -4.93 -5.60 7.26
N ALA A 21 -4.64 -5.12 6.04
CA ALA A 21 -3.35 -5.29 5.39
C ALA A 21 -2.21 -4.64 6.20
N TRP A 22 -2.51 -3.61 6.99
CA TRP A 22 -1.56 -2.92 7.86
C TRP A 22 -1.55 -3.43 9.30
N GLY A 23 -2.73 -3.77 9.83
CA GLY A 23 -2.91 -4.02 11.26
C GLY A 23 -2.60 -5.43 11.73
N VAL A 24 -2.68 -6.43 10.85
CA VAL A 24 -2.64 -7.85 11.25
C VAL A 24 -1.82 -8.69 10.29
N ASN A 25 -0.99 -9.58 10.84
CA ASN A 25 -0.22 -10.54 10.04
C ASN A 25 -1.01 -11.85 9.82
N LEU A 26 -2.03 -11.79 8.96
CA LEU A 26 -2.86 -12.95 8.62
C LEU A 26 -2.64 -13.37 7.15
N PRO A 27 -1.77 -14.36 6.87
CA PRO A 27 -1.51 -14.79 5.50
C PRO A 27 -2.63 -15.69 4.95
N ALA A 28 -2.99 -15.49 3.70
CA ALA A 28 -3.97 -16.28 2.96
C ALA A 28 -3.33 -16.89 1.71
N HIS A 29 -3.82 -18.04 1.24
CA HIS A 29 -3.33 -18.62 -0.02
C HIS A 29 -3.64 -17.68 -1.20
N THR A 30 -4.88 -17.21 -1.26
CA THR A 30 -5.37 -16.28 -2.29
C THR A 30 -5.81 -14.96 -1.64
N VAL A 31 -5.39 -13.84 -2.21
CA VAL A 31 -5.89 -12.50 -1.87
C VAL A 31 -6.59 -11.91 -3.09
N ILE A 32 -7.81 -11.40 -2.88
CA ILE A 32 -8.61 -10.75 -3.93
C ILE A 32 -8.86 -9.30 -3.54
N ILE A 33 -8.35 -8.37 -4.33
CA ILE A 33 -8.64 -6.94 -4.24
C ILE A 33 -9.85 -6.66 -5.12
N LYS A 34 -11.02 -6.55 -4.49
CA LYS A 34 -12.28 -6.29 -5.18
C LYS A 34 -12.53 -4.79 -5.31
N GLY A 35 -12.23 -4.25 -6.49
CA GLY A 35 -12.35 -2.82 -6.77
C GLY A 35 -11.15 -2.06 -6.22
N THR A 36 -10.69 -1.07 -6.98
CA THR A 36 -9.50 -0.28 -6.62
C THR A 36 -9.83 1.16 -6.25
N GLN A 37 -11.11 1.51 -6.19
CA GLN A 37 -11.54 2.87 -5.86
C GLN A 37 -11.84 3.01 -4.37
N VAL A 38 -11.25 4.05 -3.78
CA VAL A 38 -11.47 4.46 -2.40
C VAL A 38 -11.93 5.91 -2.39
N TYR A 39 -12.87 6.23 -1.51
CA TYR A 39 -13.32 7.60 -1.35
C TYR A 39 -12.28 8.40 -0.54
N ASN A 40 -11.76 9.48 -1.12
CA ASN A 40 -10.87 10.40 -0.42
C ASN A 40 -11.69 11.58 0.15
N PRO A 41 -11.83 11.67 1.49
CA PRO A 41 -12.58 12.75 2.12
C PRO A 41 -11.89 14.12 2.04
N GLU A 42 -10.57 14.17 1.86
CA GLU A 42 -9.82 15.42 1.74
C GLU A 42 -10.11 16.13 0.41
N THR A 43 -10.21 15.35 -0.67
CA THR A 43 -10.53 15.87 -2.02
C THR A 43 -12.02 15.80 -2.34
N GLY A 44 -12.82 15.08 -1.53
CA GLY A 44 -14.24 14.87 -1.76
C GLY A 44 -14.57 14.00 -2.98
N SER A 45 -13.60 13.23 -3.48
CA SER A 45 -13.70 12.47 -4.73
C SER A 45 -13.29 11.01 -4.56
N TRP A 46 -13.68 10.17 -5.51
CA TRP A 46 -13.13 8.82 -5.61
C TRP A 46 -11.71 8.90 -6.18
N SER A 47 -10.78 8.19 -5.53
CA SER A 47 -9.39 8.05 -5.95
C SER A 47 -9.02 6.57 -6.00
N GLU A 48 -8.03 6.22 -6.80
CA GLU A 48 -7.53 4.85 -6.85
C GLU A 48 -6.71 4.50 -5.59
N LEU A 49 -6.64 3.21 -5.27
CA LEU A 49 -5.84 2.67 -4.18
C LEU A 49 -4.36 3.02 -4.40
N SER A 50 -3.70 3.42 -3.32
CA SER A 50 -2.27 3.71 -3.36
C SER A 50 -1.47 2.45 -3.70
N MET A 51 -0.32 2.63 -4.35
CA MET A 51 0.66 1.57 -4.60
C MET A 51 0.97 0.77 -3.34
N MET A 52 1.16 1.50 -2.24
CA MET A 52 1.56 0.93 -0.96
C MET A 52 0.47 0.02 -0.41
N ASP A 53 -0.81 0.42 -0.48
CA ASP A 53 -1.93 -0.40 -0.02
C ASP A 53 -2.07 -1.68 -0.84
N VAL A 54 -1.96 -1.58 -2.16
CA VAL A 54 -2.03 -2.76 -3.05
C VAL A 54 -0.89 -3.72 -2.76
N MET A 55 0.34 -3.21 -2.62
CA MET A 55 1.49 -4.05 -2.27
C MET A 55 1.36 -4.70 -0.90
N GLN A 56 0.84 -3.99 0.10
CA GLN A 56 0.60 -4.56 1.44
C GLN A 56 -0.49 -5.64 1.40
N MET A 57 -1.59 -5.41 0.67
CA MET A 57 -2.65 -6.41 0.50
C MET A 57 -2.11 -7.66 -0.18
N LEU A 58 -1.40 -7.51 -1.31
CA LEU A 58 -0.83 -8.64 -2.04
C LEU A 58 0.30 -9.33 -1.26
N GLY A 59 1.00 -8.63 -0.39
CA GLY A 59 1.98 -9.21 0.53
C GLY A 59 1.37 -10.21 1.53
N ARG A 60 0.04 -10.24 1.67
CA ARG A 60 -0.67 -11.27 2.46
C ARG A 60 -0.97 -12.53 1.65
N ALA A 61 -0.74 -12.53 0.34
CA ALA A 61 -0.89 -13.70 -0.51
C ALA A 61 0.32 -14.63 -0.34
N GLY A 62 0.05 -15.90 -0.10
CA GLY A 62 1.06 -16.92 0.17
C GLY A 62 1.23 -17.22 1.66
N ARG A 63 1.44 -18.50 1.98
CA ARG A 63 1.63 -19.01 3.33
C ARG A 63 3.00 -19.70 3.44
N PRO A 64 4.09 -18.97 3.75
CA PRO A 64 5.45 -19.53 3.77
C PRO A 64 5.62 -20.72 4.73
N GLN A 65 4.89 -20.68 5.84
CA GLN A 65 4.94 -21.66 6.92
C GLN A 65 4.18 -22.97 6.62
N PHE A 66 3.36 -23.00 5.58
CA PHE A 66 2.67 -24.21 5.10
C PHE A 66 3.35 -24.80 3.84
N MET A 67 4.49 -24.25 3.41
CA MET A 67 5.31 -24.72 2.27
C MET A 67 6.03 -26.05 2.56
N GLY A 68 5.26 -27.11 2.82
CA GLY A 68 5.72 -28.49 2.88
C GLY A 68 4.88 -29.46 2.04
N ARG A 69 3.79 -28.98 1.43
CA ARG A 69 2.90 -29.75 0.55
C ARG A 69 2.46 -28.84 -0.59
N ALA A 70 2.87 -29.17 -1.82
CA ALA A 70 2.33 -28.85 -3.17
C ALA A 70 1.60 -27.52 -3.50
N ASP A 71 1.19 -26.68 -2.55
CA ASP A 71 0.66 -25.33 -2.73
C ASP A 71 1.84 -24.35 -2.80
N ASP A 72 2.64 -24.49 -3.86
CA ASP A 72 3.97 -23.91 -4.01
C ASP A 72 3.96 -22.40 -4.36
N LYS A 73 2.76 -21.77 -4.43
CA LYS A 73 2.57 -20.38 -4.86
C LYS A 73 1.40 -19.72 -4.15
N GLY A 74 1.54 -18.44 -3.79
CA GLY A 74 0.43 -17.58 -3.40
C GLY A 74 -0.21 -16.91 -4.61
N GLU A 75 -1.52 -16.69 -4.57
CA GLU A 75 -2.26 -16.06 -5.67
C GLU A 75 -2.79 -14.69 -5.27
N GLY A 76 -2.51 -13.68 -6.10
CA GLY A 76 -3.00 -12.32 -5.95
C GLY A 76 -3.88 -11.94 -7.14
N ILE A 77 -5.14 -11.59 -6.88
CA ILE A 77 -6.11 -11.21 -7.92
C ILE A 77 -6.53 -9.75 -7.67
N ILE A 78 -6.38 -8.90 -8.69
CA ILE A 78 -6.88 -7.52 -8.67
C ILE A 78 -8.05 -7.41 -9.64
N ILE A 79 -9.19 -6.91 -9.14
CA ILE A 79 -10.36 -6.59 -9.96
C ILE A 79 -10.47 -5.07 -10.02
N THR A 80 -10.20 -4.51 -11.19
CA THR A 80 -10.19 -3.06 -11.45
C THR A 80 -10.85 -2.74 -12.79
N THR A 81 -10.98 -1.44 -13.12
CA THR A 81 -11.47 -0.97 -14.41
C THR A 81 -10.43 -1.22 -15.50
N HIS A 82 -10.86 -1.29 -16.76
CA HIS A 82 -9.94 -1.53 -17.87
C HIS A 82 -8.91 -0.38 -18.05
N SER A 83 -9.26 0.85 -17.67
CA SER A 83 -8.36 2.00 -17.74
C SER A 83 -7.16 1.87 -16.80
N GLU A 84 -7.38 1.37 -15.58
CA GLU A 84 -6.34 1.26 -14.54
C GLU A 84 -5.56 -0.05 -14.60
N LEU A 85 -5.99 -1.01 -15.43
CA LEU A 85 -5.34 -2.31 -15.56
C LEU A 85 -3.84 -2.16 -15.89
N GLN A 86 -3.49 -1.27 -16.82
CA GLN A 86 -2.10 -1.06 -17.21
C GLN A 86 -1.28 -0.45 -16.06
N PHE A 87 -1.86 0.47 -15.28
CA PHE A 87 -1.21 1.05 -14.11
C PHE A 87 -0.83 -0.03 -13.09
N TYR A 88 -1.77 -0.91 -12.73
CA TYR A 88 -1.51 -2.00 -11.79
C TYR A 88 -0.58 -3.09 -12.35
N LEU A 89 -0.59 -3.36 -13.66
CA LEU A 89 0.40 -4.25 -14.27
C LEU A 89 1.81 -3.68 -14.23
N SER A 90 1.98 -2.39 -14.51
CA SER A 90 3.28 -1.72 -14.41
C SER A 90 3.79 -1.67 -12.97
N LEU A 91 2.87 -1.53 -12.01
CA LEU A 91 3.15 -1.60 -10.57
C LEU A 91 3.83 -2.91 -10.15
N LEU A 92 3.24 -4.03 -10.57
CA LEU A 92 3.68 -5.37 -10.16
C LEU A 92 4.96 -5.82 -10.86
N ASN A 93 5.22 -5.28 -12.06
CA ASN A 93 6.40 -5.62 -12.87
C ASN A 93 7.59 -4.66 -12.63
N GLN A 94 7.61 -3.92 -11.52
CA GLN A 94 8.70 -3.00 -11.13
C GLN A 94 8.95 -1.86 -12.14
N GLN A 95 7.94 -1.43 -12.88
CA GLN A 95 8.11 -0.44 -13.96
C GLN A 95 7.89 1.03 -13.52
N LEU A 96 7.57 1.29 -12.25
CA LEU A 96 7.30 2.65 -11.78
C LEU A 96 8.51 3.22 -11.03
N PRO A 97 9.13 4.29 -11.53
CA PRO A 97 10.18 4.99 -10.80
C PRO A 97 9.59 5.64 -9.55
N ILE A 98 10.33 5.58 -8.44
CA ILE A 98 9.97 6.31 -7.21
C ILE A 98 10.38 7.77 -7.42
N GLU A 99 9.39 8.65 -7.47
CA GLU A 99 9.59 10.10 -7.63
C GLU A 99 9.39 10.86 -6.33
N SER A 100 10.21 11.88 -6.09
CA SER A 100 10.07 12.74 -4.93
C SER A 100 8.86 13.66 -5.07
N GLN A 101 7.94 13.60 -4.11
CA GLN A 101 6.81 14.52 -3.99
C GLN A 101 7.12 15.69 -3.02
N TYR A 102 8.41 15.93 -2.74
CA TYR A 102 8.85 16.89 -1.71
C TYR A 102 8.46 18.33 -2.01
N ILE A 103 8.43 18.71 -3.30
CA ILE A 103 8.13 20.08 -3.75
C ILE A 103 6.79 20.58 -3.19
N GLY A 104 5.76 19.71 -3.12
CA GLY A 104 4.44 20.07 -2.62
C GLY A 104 4.41 20.42 -1.13
N LYS A 105 5.39 19.95 -0.34
CA LYS A 105 5.51 20.20 1.11
C LYS A 105 6.75 21.00 1.47
N LEU A 106 7.46 21.54 0.48
CA LEU A 106 8.72 22.25 0.67
C LEU A 106 8.55 23.46 1.60
N GLY A 107 7.48 24.23 1.43
CA GLY A 107 7.23 25.42 2.26
C GLY A 107 7.07 25.09 3.74
N ASP A 108 6.30 24.06 4.06
CA ASP A 108 6.05 23.64 5.44
C ASP A 108 7.33 23.07 6.09
N ASN A 109 8.05 22.22 5.35
CA ASN A 109 9.29 21.62 5.85
C ASN A 109 10.40 22.66 6.01
N LEU A 110 10.52 23.61 5.08
CA LEU A 110 11.50 24.70 5.20
C LEU A 110 11.16 25.60 6.39
N ASN A 111 9.87 25.91 6.59
CA ASN A 111 9.43 26.67 7.75
C ASN A 111 9.75 25.94 9.07
N ALA A 112 9.62 24.61 9.12
CA ALA A 112 10.00 23.83 10.28
C ALA A 112 11.50 23.96 10.62
N GLU A 113 12.38 23.90 9.61
CA GLU A 113 13.82 24.07 9.81
C GLU A 113 14.24 25.49 10.19
N ILE A 114 13.51 26.50 9.72
CA ILE A 114 13.69 27.90 10.16
C ILE A 114 13.33 28.03 11.64
N VAL A 115 12.22 27.43 12.08
CA VAL A 115 11.77 27.45 13.48
C VAL A 115 12.73 26.67 14.39
N LEU A 116 13.31 25.57 13.91
CA LEU A 116 14.34 24.80 14.63
C LEU A 116 15.69 25.52 14.69
N GLY A 117 15.90 26.56 13.87
CA GLY A 117 17.14 27.33 13.80
C GLY A 117 18.23 26.67 12.95
N THR A 118 17.92 25.58 12.24
CA THR A 118 18.81 24.89 11.30
C THR A 118 19.06 25.73 10.05
N VAL A 119 18.06 26.48 9.61
CA VAL A 119 18.13 27.36 8.43
C VAL A 119 17.83 28.80 8.85
N GLN A 120 18.83 29.67 8.71
CA GLN A 120 18.72 31.10 9.05
C GLN A 120 18.89 32.00 7.84
N ASN A 121 19.40 31.46 6.72
CA ASN A 121 19.62 32.20 5.50
C ASN A 121 19.35 31.34 4.25
N ALA A 122 19.24 32.00 3.09
CA ALA A 122 18.96 31.32 1.83
C ALA A 122 20.06 30.34 1.41
N HIS A 123 21.32 30.56 1.82
CA HIS A 123 22.41 29.65 1.49
C HIS A 123 22.33 28.34 2.28
N GLU A 124 21.93 28.41 3.54
CA GLU A 124 21.64 27.24 4.37
C GLU A 124 20.41 26.48 3.87
N ALA A 125 19.39 27.19 3.39
CA ALA A 125 18.22 26.57 2.77
C ALA A 125 18.59 25.75 1.52
N VAL A 126 19.50 26.27 0.68
CA VAL A 126 20.00 25.56 -0.50
C VAL A 126 20.90 24.38 -0.12
N ASN A 127 21.67 24.47 0.97
CA ASN A 127 22.48 23.36 1.46
C ASN A 127 21.63 22.25 2.10
N TRP A 128 20.44 22.59 2.62
CA TRP A 128 19.52 21.64 3.22
C TRP A 128 18.70 20.86 2.17
N LEU A 129 18.37 21.52 1.06
CA LEU A 129 17.62 20.94 -0.07
C LEU A 129 18.47 19.93 -0.86
#